data_AF-A0A257QEP7-F1
#
_entry.id   AF-A0A257QEP7-F1
#
_cell.length_a   1.000
_cell.length_b   1.000
_cell.length_c   1.000
_cell.angle_alpha   90.00
_cell.angle_beta   90.00
_cell.angle_gamma   90.00
#
_symmetry.space_group_name_H-M   'P 1'
#
loop_
_entity.id
_entity.type
_entity.pdbx_description
1 polymer ?
#
loop_
_entity_poly.entity_id
_entity_poly.type
_entity_poly.pdbx_seq_one_letter_code
_entity_poly.pdbx_strand_id
1 'polypeptide(L)'
;MNVPASRPAELSSHLRNDIRLLGKTLGEVIRECEGKAIYNTIEKLRRAAVAFRREGKLKDSELLEKQIKNLNEQEATSVIRAFTYFLHLSNIAEDRDQNRRQRRYALTETKPRRGSLQHAIELLK
;
A
#
# COMPACT_ATOMS: atom_id res chain seq x y z
N MET A 1 16.60 24.80 -18.20
CA MET A 1 16.36 24.82 -16.74
C MET A 1 15.94 23.43 -16.29
N ASN A 2 16.86 22.68 -15.68
CA ASN A 2 16.66 21.30 -15.25
C ASN A 2 15.94 21.31 -13.90
N VAL A 3 14.61 21.08 -13.88
CA VAL A 3 13.86 20.91 -12.64
C VAL A 3 14.05 19.45 -12.21
N PRO A 4 14.58 19.16 -11.01
CA PRO A 4 14.83 17.79 -10.61
C PRO A 4 13.50 17.03 -10.60
N ALA A 5 13.46 15.91 -11.30
CA ALA A 5 12.37 14.95 -11.17
C ALA A 5 12.18 14.65 -9.68
N SER A 6 10.97 14.86 -9.17
CA SER A 6 10.63 14.51 -7.80
C SER A 6 11.14 13.11 -7.52
N ARG A 7 12.06 12.97 -6.55
CA ARG A 7 12.49 11.68 -5.99
C ARG A 7 11.24 10.80 -5.84
N PRO A 8 11.31 9.47 -6.07
CA PRO A 8 10.19 8.58 -5.78
C PRO A 8 9.72 8.92 -4.38
N ALA A 9 8.51 9.47 -4.30
CA ALA A 9 8.09 10.23 -3.14
C ALA A 9 8.19 9.32 -1.92
N GLU A 10 9.07 9.64 -0.96
CA GLU A 10 8.95 9.05 0.35
C GLU A 10 7.51 9.24 0.79
N LEU A 11 6.80 8.13 1.05
CA LEU A 11 5.40 8.17 1.45
C LEU A 11 5.21 9.25 2.51
N SER A 12 4.20 10.13 2.36
CA SER A 12 3.95 11.15 3.36
C SER A 12 3.75 10.48 4.73
N SER A 13 4.14 11.16 5.82
CA SER A 13 3.93 10.64 7.18
C SER A 13 2.46 10.26 7.42
N HIS A 14 1.53 11.06 6.86
CA HIS A 14 0.10 10.80 6.89
C HIS A 14 -0.28 9.50 6.15
N LEU A 15 0.21 9.28 4.92
CA LEU A 15 -0.08 8.07 4.16
C LEU A 15 0.46 6.82 4.86
N ARG A 16 1.68 6.88 5.41
CA ARG A 16 2.23 5.75 6.18
C ARG A 16 1.41 5.43 7.42
N ASN A 17 0.90 6.45 8.11
CA ASN A 17 0.07 6.26 9.29
C ASN A 17 -1.30 5.67 8.93
N ASP A 18 -1.93 6.14 7.84
CA ASP A 18 -3.20 5.61 7.35
C ASP A 18 -3.06 4.12 6.96
N ILE A 19 -2.02 3.76 6.20
CA ILE A 19 -1.76 2.35 5.82
C ILE A 19 -1.53 1.48 7.06
N ARG A 20 -0.75 1.96 8.04
CA ARG A 20 -0.51 1.23 9.30
C ARG A 20 -1.79 1.02 10.11
N LEU A 21 -2.62 2.05 10.22
CA LEU A 21 -3.89 1.98 10.92
C LEU A 21 -4.82 0.96 10.27
N LEU A 22 -5.06 1.09 8.96
CA LEU A 22 -5.95 0.20 8.22
C LEU A 22 -5.44 -1.25 8.23
N GLY A 23 -4.12 -1.44 8.11
CA GLY A 23 -3.52 -2.77 8.21
C GLY A 23 -3.67 -3.40 9.59
N LYS A 24 -3.55 -2.61 10.67
CA LYS A 24 -3.79 -3.09 12.04
C LYS A 24 -5.25 -3.49 12.23
N THR A 25 -6.18 -2.64 11.82
CA THR A 25 -7.63 -2.90 11.93
C THR A 25 -8.04 -4.14 11.13
N LEU A 26 -7.55 -4.30 9.90
CA LEU A 26 -7.81 -5.51 9.11
C LEU A 26 -7.26 -6.76 9.82
N GLY A 27 -6.07 -6.66 10.42
CA GLY A 27 -5.49 -7.75 11.20
C GLY A 27 -6.36 -8.15 12.41
N GLU A 28 -6.93 -7.18 13.11
CA GLU A 28 -7.88 -7.42 14.21
C GLU A 28 -9.14 -8.13 13.71
N VAL A 29 -9.74 -7.66 12.61
CA VAL A 29 -10.91 -8.27 11.98
C VAL A 29 -10.64 -9.71 11.53
N ILE A 30 -9.52 -9.95 10.82
CA ILE A 30 -9.14 -11.31 10.39
C ILE A 30 -9.01 -12.24 11.60
N ARG A 31 -8.39 -11.77 12.68
CA ARG A 31 -8.22 -12.56 13.90
C ARG A 31 -9.56 -12.91 14.56
N GLU A 32 -10.53 -12.00 14.52
CA GLU A 32 -11.86 -12.21 15.10
C GLU A 32 -12.74 -13.09 14.22
N CYS A 33 -12.67 -12.96 12.90
CA CYS A 33 -13.51 -13.72 11.96
C CYS A 33 -12.96 -15.13 11.66
N GLU A 34 -11.66 -15.25 11.39
CA GLU A 34 -11.03 -16.49 10.91
C GLU A 34 -10.18 -17.18 12.00
N GLY A 35 -10.05 -16.54 13.16
CA GLY A 35 -9.30 -17.05 14.29
C GLY A 35 -7.79 -16.80 14.22
N LYS A 36 -7.12 -17.12 15.33
CA LYS A 36 -5.69 -16.82 15.53
C LYS A 36 -4.76 -17.63 14.63
N ALA A 37 -5.13 -18.86 14.25
CA ALA A 37 -4.31 -19.71 13.42
C ALA A 37 -4.14 -19.13 12.00
N ILE A 38 -5.25 -18.80 11.35
CA ILE A 38 -5.27 -18.18 10.01
C ILE A 38 -4.57 -16.81 10.03
N TYR A 39 -4.87 -15.98 11.03
CA TYR A 39 -4.17 -14.71 11.23
C TYR A 39 -2.65 -14.86 11.28
N ASN A 40 -2.15 -15.84 12.05
CA ASN A 40 -0.71 -16.08 12.17
C ASN A 40 -0.09 -16.53 10.84
N THR A 41 -0.80 -17.35 10.06
CA THR A 41 -0.36 -17.78 8.72
C THR A 41 -0.23 -16.59 7.78
N ILE A 42 -1.25 -15.72 7.72
CA ILE A 42 -1.24 -14.49 6.91
C ILE A 42 -0.09 -13.57 7.34
N GLU A 43 0.09 -13.35 8.63
CA GLU A 43 1.13 -12.44 9.14
C GLU A 43 2.55 -12.99 8.90
N LYS A 44 2.74 -14.31 8.98
CA LYS A 44 4.01 -14.95 8.59
C LYS A 44 4.34 -14.71 7.12
N LEU A 45 3.39 -14.98 6.23
CA LEU A 45 3.55 -14.75 4.78
C LEU A 45 3.82 -13.28 4.47
N ARG A 46 3.08 -12.36 5.11
CA ARG A 46 3.27 -10.91 4.94
C ARG A 46 4.67 -10.47 5.34
N ARG A 47 5.19 -10.96 6.46
CA ARG A 47 6.55 -10.65 6.93
C ARG A 47 7.62 -11.19 5.98
N ALA A 48 7.47 -12.44 5.52
CA ALA A 48 8.38 -13.05 4.56
C ALA A 48 8.40 -12.26 3.25
N ALA A 49 7.24 -11.88 2.72
CA ALA A 49 7.15 -11.06 1.50
C ALA A 49 7.82 -9.69 1.65
N VAL A 50 7.65 -9.01 2.79
CA VAL A 50 8.30 -7.73 3.06
C VAL A 50 9.82 -7.88 3.20
N ALA A 51 10.28 -8.91 3.92
CA ALA A 51 11.70 -9.21 4.07
C ALA A 51 12.35 -9.48 2.71
N PHE A 52 11.71 -10.33 1.89
CA PHE A 52 12.17 -10.63 0.53
C PHE A 52 12.24 -9.36 -0.33
N ARG A 53 11.21 -8.50 -0.31
CA ARG A 53 11.22 -7.22 -1.06
C ARG A 53 12.35 -6.28 -0.60
N ARG A 54 12.74 -6.32 0.68
CA ARG A 54 13.77 -5.44 1.24
C ARG A 54 15.18 -5.96 0.96
N GLU A 55 15.40 -7.26 1.12
CA GLU A 55 16.74 -7.86 1.15
C GLU A 55 17.09 -8.61 -0.13
N GLY A 56 16.09 -9.05 -0.92
CA GLY A 56 16.29 -9.71 -2.21
C GLY A 56 17.03 -11.05 -2.15
N LYS A 57 17.12 -11.67 -0.96
CA LYS A 57 17.88 -12.92 -0.78
C LYS A 57 17.09 -14.10 -1.32
N LEU A 58 17.77 -14.95 -2.11
CA LEU A 58 17.19 -16.19 -2.65
C LEU A 58 16.60 -17.10 -1.56
N LYS A 59 17.24 -17.16 -0.39
CA LYS A 59 16.77 -17.94 0.78
C LYS A 59 15.38 -17.49 1.29
N ASP A 60 15.08 -16.20 1.19
CA ASP A 60 13.77 -15.67 1.63
C ASP A 60 12.67 -16.03 0.62
N SER A 61 13.01 -16.12 -0.67
CA SER A 61 12.11 -16.61 -1.71
C SER A 61 11.74 -18.08 -1.50
N GLU A 62 12.73 -18.94 -1.22
CA GLU A 62 12.50 -20.37 -0.99
C GLU A 62 11.64 -20.62 0.25
N LEU A 63 11.85 -19.83 1.32
CA LEU A 63 11.04 -19.92 2.53
C LEU A 63 9.59 -19.52 2.26
N LEU A 64 9.38 -18.44 1.52
CA LEU A 64 8.04 -17.98 1.14
C LEU A 64 7.33 -19.02 0.26
N GLU A 65 8.02 -19.57 -0.74
CA GLU A 65 7.47 -20.59 -1.63
C GLU A 65 7.06 -21.86 -0.86
N LYS A 66 7.90 -22.32 0.08
CA LYS A 66 7.56 -23.45 0.96
C LYS A 66 6.33 -23.17 1.81
N GLN A 67 6.20 -21.96 2.36
CA GLN A 67 5.03 -21.60 3.16
C GLN A 67 3.75 -21.60 2.33
N ILE A 68 3.80 -21.10 1.10
CA ILE A 68 2.65 -21.09 0.18
C ILE A 68 2.26 -22.53 -0.21
N LYS A 69 3.23 -23.39 -0.51
CA LYS A 69 3.00 -24.79 -0.89
C LYS A 69 2.36 -25.65 0.21
N ASN A 70 2.48 -25.24 1.47
CA ASN A 70 1.93 -25.97 2.61
C ASN A 70 0.51 -25.53 3.00
N LEU A 71 -0.06 -24.53 2.32
CA LEU A 71 -1.43 -24.07 2.60
C LEU A 71 -2.44 -25.09 2.07
N ASN A 72 -3.45 -25.41 2.88
CA ASN A 72 -4.63 -26.07 2.37
C ASN A 72 -5.52 -25.07 1.58
N GLU A 73 -6.54 -25.58 0.88
CA GLU A 73 -7.41 -24.76 0.02
C GLU A 73 -8.13 -23.62 0.77
N GLN A 74 -8.62 -23.89 1.99
CA GLN A 74 -9.31 -22.90 2.81
C GLN A 74 -8.34 -21.81 3.30
N GLU A 75 -7.14 -22.20 3.71
CA GLU A 75 -6.07 -21.29 4.10
C GLU A 75 -5.63 -20.42 2.92
N ALA A 76 -5.40 -21.02 1.75
CA ALA A 76 -5.03 -20.31 0.55
C ALA A 76 -6.09 -19.26 0.16
N THR A 77 -7.37 -19.63 0.21
CA THR A 77 -8.48 -18.72 -0.06
C THR A 77 -8.49 -17.54 0.92
N SER A 78 -8.30 -17.82 2.21
CA SER A 78 -8.28 -16.80 3.26
C SER A 78 -7.09 -15.86 3.12
N VAL A 79 -5.92 -16.41 2.80
CA VAL A 79 -4.70 -15.64 2.51
C VAL A 79 -4.91 -14.72 1.31
N ILE A 80 -5.42 -15.24 0.19
CA ILE A 80 -5.68 -14.44 -1.02
C ILE A 80 -6.65 -13.30 -0.70
N ARG A 81 -7.77 -13.58 -0.01
CA ARG A 81 -8.74 -12.54 0.40
C ARG A 81 -8.09 -11.47 1.26
N ALA A 82 -7.30 -11.87 2.27
CA ALA A 82 -6.62 -10.93 3.15
C ALA A 82 -5.67 -10.00 2.38
N PHE A 83 -4.82 -10.55 1.49
CA PHE A 83 -3.91 -9.74 0.67
C PHE A 83 -4.63 -8.81 -0.29
N THR A 84 -5.74 -9.26 -0.89
CA THR A 84 -6.62 -8.41 -1.70
C THR A 84 -7.18 -7.24 -0.89
N TYR A 85 -7.65 -7.48 0.33
CA TYR A 85 -8.13 -6.41 1.21
C TYR A 85 -7.00 -5.46 1.63
N PHE A 86 -5.79 -5.95 1.93
CA PHE A 86 -4.64 -5.09 2.19
C PHE A 86 -4.34 -4.16 0.99
N LEU A 87 -4.43 -4.68 -0.23
CA LEU A 87 -4.22 -3.89 -1.45
C LEU A 87 -5.30 -2.81 -1.61
N HIS A 88 -6.58 -3.18 -1.46
CA HIS A 88 -7.68 -2.21 -1.52
C HIS A 88 -7.56 -1.11 -0.48
N LEU A 89 -7.22 -1.45 0.77
CA LEU A 89 -7.02 -0.46 1.83
C LEU A 89 -5.84 0.47 1.55
N SER A 90 -4.75 -0.07 0.97
CA SER A 90 -3.60 0.73 0.58
C SER A 90 -3.95 1.73 -0.52
N ASN A 91 -4.74 1.30 -1.52
CA ASN A 91 -5.22 2.17 -2.59
C ASN A 91 -6.13 3.29 -2.04
N ILE A 92 -7.07 2.96 -1.16
CA ILE A 92 -7.96 3.95 -0.52
C ILE A 92 -7.14 4.97 0.30
N ALA A 93 -6.12 4.51 1.04
CA ALA A 93 -5.25 5.41 1.78
C ALA A 93 -4.47 6.35 0.85
N GLU A 94 -3.98 5.84 -0.27
CA GLU A 94 -3.28 6.64 -1.29
C GLU A 94 -4.21 7.68 -1.92
N ASP A 95 -5.41 7.29 -2.33
CA ASP A 95 -6.42 8.19 -2.90
C ASP A 95 -6.78 9.30 -1.91
N ARG A 96 -6.95 8.95 -0.63
CA ARG A 96 -7.19 9.94 0.44
C ARG A 96 -6.01 10.91 0.58
N ASP A 97 -4.77 10.43 0.48
CA ASP A 97 -3.60 11.30 0.53
C ASP A 97 -3.49 12.19 -0.71
N GLN A 98 -3.77 11.66 -1.90
CA GLN A 98 -3.85 12.42 -3.14
C GLN A 98 -4.87 13.56 -3.02
N ASN A 99 -6.07 13.28 -2.50
CA ASN A 99 -7.11 14.27 -2.23
C ASN A 99 -6.66 15.34 -1.22
N ARG A 100 -5.98 14.95 -0.12
CA ARG A 100 -5.41 15.91 0.85
C ARG A 100 -4.39 16.84 0.20
N ARG A 101 -3.51 16.32 -0.65
CA ARG A 101 -2.50 17.12 -1.38
C ARG A 101 -3.17 18.08 -2.37
N GLN A 102 -4.17 17.63 -3.11
CA GLN A 102 -4.94 18.47 -4.03
C GLN A 102 -5.65 19.63 -3.30
N ARG A 103 -6.32 19.34 -2.18
CA ARG A 103 -6.98 20.38 -1.38
C ARG A 103 -6.01 21.40 -0.82
N ARG A 104 -4.87 20.97 -0.27
CA ARG A 104 -3.82 21.88 0.19
C ARG A 104 -3.34 22.79 -0.93
N TYR A 105 -3.04 22.21 -2.10
CA TYR A 105 -2.60 22.97 -3.27
C TYR A 105 -3.62 24.04 -3.67
N ALA A 106 -4.90 23.68 -3.77
CA ALA A 106 -5.96 24.62 -4.13
C ALA A 106 -6.13 25.78 -3.13
N LEU A 107 -5.77 25.58 -1.87
CA LEU A 107 -5.84 26.61 -0.82
C LEU A 107 -4.59 27.49 -0.74
N THR A 108 -3.42 26.98 -1.15
CA THR A 108 -2.14 27.68 -0.94
C THR A 108 -1.50 28.23 -2.21
N GLU A 109 -1.81 27.69 -3.38
CA GLU A 109 -1.17 28.08 -4.64
C GLU A 109 -2.16 28.74 -5.60
N THR A 110 -1.75 29.89 -6.13
CA THR A 110 -2.47 30.64 -7.16
C THR A 110 -2.12 30.21 -8.58
N LYS A 111 -1.03 29.45 -8.78
CA LYS A 111 -0.64 28.94 -10.09
C LYS A 111 -1.32 27.61 -10.38
N PRO A 112 -1.70 27.32 -11.64
CA PRO A 112 -2.30 26.03 -11.96
C PRO A 112 -1.29 24.90 -11.85
N ARG A 113 -1.74 23.78 -11.28
CA ARG A 113 -0.90 22.60 -11.10
C ARG A 113 -0.48 22.03 -12.45
N ARG A 114 0.80 21.70 -12.63
CA ARG A 114 1.28 20.97 -13.81
C ARG A 114 0.46 19.69 -14.03
N GLY A 115 0.00 19.49 -15.26
CA GLY A 115 -0.89 18.37 -15.64
C GLY A 115 -2.39 18.59 -15.33
N SER A 116 -2.79 19.73 -14.77
CA SER A 116 -4.21 20.10 -14.67
C SER A 116 -4.74 20.68 -15.97
N LEU A 117 -6.06 20.63 -16.16
CA LEU A 117 -6.74 21.23 -17.32
C LEU A 117 -6.43 22.73 -17.44
N GLN A 118 -6.47 23.46 -16.33
CA GLN A 118 -6.15 24.90 -16.29
C GLN A 118 -4.71 25.18 -16.75
N HIS A 119 -3.74 24.35 -16.33
CA HIS A 119 -2.36 24.48 -16.79
C HIS A 119 -2.21 24.20 -18.29
N ALA A 120 -2.93 23.22 -18.81
CA ALA A 120 -2.93 22.91 -20.24
C ALA A 120 -3.54 24.04 -21.08
N ILE A 121 -4.63 24.65 -20.60
CA ILE A 121 -5.25 25.81 -21.26
C ILE A 121 -4.30 27.02 -21.28
N GLU A 122 -3.56 27.28 -20.20
CA GLU A 122 -2.58 28.37 -20.15
C GLU A 122 -1.36 28.13 -21.05
N LEU A 123 -0.96 26.88 -21.30
CA LEU A 123 0.11 26.55 -22.25
C LEU A 123 -0.28 26.73 -23.71
N LEU A 124 -1.58 26.76 -24.02
CA LEU A 124 -2.12 26.89 -25.37
C LEU A 124 -2.50 28.34 -25.75
N LYS A 125 -2.39 29.28 -24.81
CA LYS A 125 -2.51 30.72 -25.06
C LYS A 125 -1.15 31.31 -25.41
#